data_AF-A0A2D5YJI9-F1
#
_entry.id   AF-A0A2D5YJI9-F1
#
_cell.length_a   1.000
_cell.length_b   1.000
_cell.length_c   1.000
_cell.angle_alpha   90.00
_cell.angle_beta   90.00
_cell.angle_gamma   90.00
#
_symmetry.space_group_name_H-M   'P 1'
#
loop_
_entity.id
_entity.type
_entity.pdbx_description
1 polymer ?
#
loop_
_entity_poly.entity_id
_entity_poly.type
_entity_poly.pdbx_seq_one_letter_code
_entity_poly.pdbx_strand_id
1 'polypeptide(L)' 'MSPKANALRELAPEERIARLGELRSELMHERGIASMGGQPASPGKMRSLRRQVARLQTIMRELGEQYG' A
#
# COMPACT_ATOMS: atom_id res chain seq x y z
N MET A 1 -8.44 2.01 8.27
CA MET A 1 -8.67 0.57 8.50
C MET A 1 -8.06 -0.19 7.34
N SER A 2 -7.18 -1.17 7.56
CA SER A 2 -6.57 -1.92 6.44
C SER A 2 -7.61 -2.87 5.81
N PRO A 3 -7.73 -2.96 4.48
CA PRO A 3 -8.65 -3.89 3.85
C PRO A 3 -8.32 -5.33 4.25
N LYS A 4 -9.36 -6.13 4.51
CA LYS A 4 -9.24 -7.56 4.80
C LYS A 4 -8.65 -8.27 3.58
N ALA A 5 -7.82 -9.30 3.82
CA ALA A 5 -7.11 -9.99 2.75
C ALA A 5 -8.05 -10.56 1.66
N ASN A 6 -9.23 -11.03 2.04
CA ASN A 6 -10.20 -11.60 1.10
C ASN A 6 -10.72 -10.56 0.09
N ALA A 7 -11.03 -9.34 0.55
CA ALA A 7 -11.48 -8.27 -0.33
C ALA A 7 -10.42 -7.88 -1.37
N LEU A 8 -9.13 -8.02 -1.05
CA LEU A 8 -8.06 -7.74 -2.01
C LEU A 8 -7.94 -8.82 -3.08
N ARG A 9 -8.31 -10.07 -2.79
CA ARG A 9 -8.30 -11.18 -3.76
C ARG A 9 -9.47 -11.08 -4.75
N GLU A 10 -10.58 -10.50 -4.31
CA GLU A 10 -11.79 -10.30 -5.12
C GLU A 10 -11.65 -9.16 -6.15
N LEU A 11 -10.72 -8.23 -5.94
CA LEU A 11 -10.42 -7.16 -6.90
C LEU A 11 -9.90 -7.74 -8.21
N ALA A 12 -10.18 -7.06 -9.32
CA ALA A 12 -9.54 -7.38 -10.60
C ALA A 12 -8.03 -7.11 -10.53
N PRO A 13 -7.21 -7.80 -11.37
CA PRO A 13 -5.76 -7.58 -11.41
C PRO A 13 -5.37 -6.11 -11.58
N GLU A 14 -6.03 -5.41 -12.50
CA GLU A 14 -5.79 -4.00 -12.78
C GLU A 14 -6.13 -3.09 -11.58
N GLU A 15 -7.21 -3.40 -10.86
CA GLU A 15 -7.60 -2.67 -9.65
C GLU A 15 -6.57 -2.86 -8.52
N ARG A 16 -5.99 -4.06 -8.40
CA ARG A 16 -4.91 -4.31 -7.43
C ARG A 16 -3.65 -3.55 -7.82
N ILE A 17 -3.30 -3.48 -9.10
CA ILE A 17 -2.16 -2.69 -9.60
C ILE A 17 -2.39 -1.20 -9.31
N ALA A 18 -3.55 -0.66 -9.66
CA ALA A 18 -3.91 0.73 -9.39
C ALA A 18 -3.81 1.05 -7.90
N ARG A 19 -4.40 0.20 -7.06
CA ARG A 19 -4.38 0.35 -5.60
C ARG A 19 -2.96 0.23 -5.02
N LEU A 20 -2.10 -0.61 -5.59
CA LEU A 20 -0.69 -0.69 -5.21
C LEU A 20 0.03 0.63 -5.53
N GLY A 21 -0.26 1.24 -6.68
CA GLY A 21 0.24 2.55 -7.08
C GLY A 21 -0.17 3.66 -6.10
N GLU A 22 -1.45 3.71 -5.74
CA GLU A 22 -1.99 4.66 -4.75
C GLU A 22 -1.28 4.54 -3.40
N LEU A 23 -1.17 3.32 -2.86
CA LEU A 23 -0.52 3.06 -1.57
C LEU A 23 0.97 3.44 -1.58
N ARG A 24 1.67 3.22 -2.70
CA ARG A 24 3.07 3.62 -2.88
C ARG A 24 3.20 5.14 -2.93
N SER A 25 2.31 5.83 -3.65
CA SER A 25 2.28 7.30 -3.73
C SER A 25 2.06 7.92 -2.35
N GLU A 26 1.07 7.41 -1.59
CA GLU A 26 0.80 7.88 -0.23
C GLU A 26 2.00 7.63 0.70
N LEU A 27 2.65 6.46 0.60
CA LEU A 27 3.86 6.18 1.37
C LEU A 27 5.01 7.14 1.04
N MET A 28 5.18 7.50 -0.22
CA MET A 28 6.20 8.47 -0.65
C MET A 28 5.90 9.87 -0.13
N HIS A 29 4.63 10.28 -0.15
CA HIS A 29 4.22 11.56 0.43
C HIS A 29 4.54 11.66 1.93
N GLU A 30 4.18 10.62 2.70
CA GLU A 30 4.49 10.57 4.15
C GLU A 30 6.00 10.54 4.42
N ARG A 31 6.79 9.90 3.55
CA ARG A 31 8.26 9.97 3.62
C ARG A 31 8.77 11.38 3.35
N GLY A 32 8.20 12.09 2.38
CA GLY A 32 8.54 13.48 2.09
C GLY A 32 8.33 14.39 3.30
N ILE A 33 7.16 14.30 3.94
CA ILE A 33 6.86 15.05 5.18
C ILE A 33 7.89 14.75 6.27
N ALA A 34 8.16 13.46 6.52
CA ALA A 34 9.11 13.05 7.56
C ALA A 34 10.54 13.54 7.28
N SER A 35 10.98 13.53 6.01
CA SER A 35 12.31 14.00 5.60
C SER A 35 12.50 15.51 5.79
N MET A 36 11.44 16.30 5.68
CA MET A 36 11.46 17.75 5.93
C MET A 36 11.45 18.11 7.43
N GLY A 37 11.48 17.11 8.32
CA GLY A 37 11.34 17.32 9.77
C GLY A 37 9.89 17.58 10.20
N GLY A 38 8.92 17.43 9.29
CA GLY A 38 7.50 17.53 9.61
C GLY A 38 7.05 16.34 10.46
N GLN A 39 6.19 16.61 11.45
CA GLN A 39 5.52 15.52 12.16
C GLN A 39 4.55 14.81 11.20
N PRO A 40 4.60 13.48 11.10
CA PRO A 40 3.62 12.74 10.31
C PRO A 40 2.22 12.96 10.87
N ALA A 41 1.21 13.02 10.00
CA ALA A 41 -0.18 13.33 10.37
C ALA A 41 -0.76 12.36 11.41
N SER A 42 -0.24 11.14 11.51
CA SER A 42 -0.47 10.28 12.67
C SER A 42 0.70 9.34 12.96
N PRO A 43 1.01 9.10 14.26
CA PRO A 43 1.98 8.10 14.66
C PRO A 43 1.57 6.72 14.11
N GLY A 44 2.40 6.16 13.24
CA GLY A 44 2.17 4.82 12.69
C GLY A 44 1.46 4.76 11.33
N LYS A 45 1.06 5.90 10.73
CA LYS A 45 0.52 5.92 9.34
C LYS A 45 1.48 5.26 8.36
N MET A 46 2.75 5.67 8.38
CA MET A 46 3.79 5.10 7.53
C MET A 46 3.95 3.58 7.74
N ARG A 47 3.87 3.10 9.00
CA ARG A 47 3.94 1.65 9.31
C ARG A 47 2.72 0.91 8.75
N SER A 48 1.53 1.52 8.83
CA SER A 48 0.30 0.98 8.26
C SER A 48 0.39 0.88 6.72
N LEU A 49 0.83 1.94 6.05
CA LEU A 49 1.01 1.96 4.60
C LEU A 49 1.99 0.88 4.13
N ARG A 50 3.15 0.74 4.78
CA ARG A 50 4.11 -0.34 4.46
C ARG A 50 3.49 -1.73 4.56
N ARG A 51 2.68 -1.98 5.60
CA ARG A 51 1.99 -3.27 5.77
C ARG A 51 0.93 -3.51 4.70
N GLN A 52 0.20 -2.48 4.31
CA GLN A 52 -0.81 -2.58 3.25
C GLN A 52 -0.16 -2.87 1.90
N VAL A 53 0.93 -2.18 1.55
CA VAL A 53 1.74 -2.46 0.37
C VAL A 53 2.23 -3.90 0.38
N ALA A 54 2.86 -4.34 1.48
CA ALA A 54 3.38 -5.72 1.59
C ALA A 54 2.26 -6.76 1.43
N ARG A 55 1.11 -6.57 2.07
CA ARG A 55 -0.05 -7.48 1.96
C ARG A 55 -0.55 -7.60 0.52
N LEU A 56 -0.69 -6.46 -0.18
CA LEU A 56 -1.16 -6.45 -1.55
C LEU A 56 -0.16 -7.14 -2.49
N GLN A 57 1.13 -6.85 -2.33
CA GLN A 57 2.20 -7.52 -3.07
C GLN A 57 2.24 -9.03 -2.83
N THR A 58 2.02 -9.50 -1.60
CA THR A 58 1.89 -10.93 -1.29
C THR A 58 0.73 -11.56 -2.05
N ILE A 59 -0.46 -10.95 -1.99
CA ILE A 59 -1.66 -11.46 -2.68
C ILE A 59 -1.47 -11.51 -4.20
N MET A 60 -0.93 -10.43 -4.78
CA MET A 60 -0.66 -10.38 -6.21
C MET A 60 0.35 -11.46 -6.63
N ARG A 61 1.38 -11.73 -5.80
CA ARG A 61 2.33 -12.82 -6.03
C ARG A 61 1.68 -14.20 -5.90
N GLU A 62 0.82 -14.42 -4.90
CA GLU A 62 0.04 -15.66 -4.75
C GLU A 62 -0.84 -15.93 -5.98
N LEU A 63 -1.36 -14.88 -6.61
CA LEU A 63 -2.23 -14.94 -7.78
C LEU A 63 -1.47 -14.97 -9.12
N GLY A 64 -0.13 -14.98 -9.08
CA GLY A 64 0.71 -15.06 -10.29
C GLY A 64 0.77 -13.75 -11.10
N GLU A 65 0.43 -12.62 -10.49
CA GLU A 65 0.37 -11.35 -11.18
C GLU A 65 1.73 -10.67 -11.28
N GLN A 66 2.01 -10.15 -12.47
CA GLN A 66 3.17 -9.30 -12.72
C GLN A 66 2.78 -7.84 -12.45
N TYR A 67 3.47 -7.21 -11.51
CA TYR A 67 3.37 -5.78 -11.25
C TYR A 67 4.79 -5.19 -11.28
N GLY A 68 5.05 -4.39 -12.32
CA GLY A 68 6.29 -3.63 -12.52
C GLY A 68 6.10 -2.20 -12.04
#